data_AF-A0A1Q8A741-F1
#
_entry.id   AF-A0A1Q8A741-F1
#
_cell.length_a   1.000
_cell.length_b   1.000
_cell.length_c   1.000
_cell.angle_alpha   90.00
_cell.angle_beta   90.00
_cell.angle_gamma   90.00
#
_symmetry.space_group_name_H-M   'P 1'
#
loop_
_entity.id
_entity.type
_entity.pdbx_description
1 polymer ?
#
loop_
_entity_poly.entity_id
_entity_poly.type
_entity_poly.pdbx_seq_one_letter_code
_entity_poly.pdbx_strand_id
1 'polypeptide(L)'
;MSDWSWKQAIADRVLQIVNGKSSTGFSIDELYAYAEDFSNLFPRNRHVKEKIRQVLQRLRDEGFLRFHGGGSYSLNLANQELEGDPVPLNVQGVEFPGTKQVVRNIRLRSTLLGVEIKRRYNNNCQVCRVPVPLWKGQYYAEAHHLWPLGSPHFGPDVSGNIIVLCPNHHSMFDRGVVTILPDKLLVRHIIEGIFSRRKTLYLESWHLLTHRYLEYHHTKIFGTLLSAAYD
;
A
#
# COMPACT_ATOMS: atom_id res chain seq x y z
N MET A 1 5.68 -19.72 6.31
CA MET A 1 4.56 -19.22 7.15
C MET A 1 4.88 -17.77 7.42
N SER A 2 4.09 -16.82 6.94
CA SER A 2 4.42 -15.39 7.11
C SER A 2 4.37 -15.06 8.60
N ASP A 3 5.43 -14.48 9.15
CA ASP A 3 5.39 -13.91 10.50
C ASP A 3 4.43 -12.73 10.49
N TRP A 4 3.19 -12.97 10.91
CA TRP A 4 2.23 -11.90 11.11
C TRP A 4 2.68 -11.10 12.33
N SER A 5 3.02 -9.84 12.13
CA SER A 5 3.25 -8.95 13.27
C SER A 5 1.91 -8.62 13.94
N TRP A 6 1.90 -8.42 15.26
CA TRP A 6 0.73 -7.91 15.99
C TRP A 6 0.12 -6.66 15.33
N LYS A 7 0.97 -5.82 14.70
CA LYS A 7 0.55 -4.62 13.97
C LYS A 7 -0.35 -4.96 12.78
N GLN A 8 0.02 -5.96 11.97
CA GLN A 8 -0.76 -6.39 10.81
C GLN A 8 -2.06 -7.05 11.22
N ALA A 9 -2.02 -7.96 12.20
CA ALA A 9 -3.23 -8.64 12.66
C ALA A 9 -4.27 -7.66 13.24
N ILE A 10 -3.81 -6.68 14.03
CA ILE A 10 -4.69 -5.65 14.60
C ILE A 10 -5.22 -4.72 13.53
N ALA A 11 -4.36 -4.27 12.62
CA ALA A 11 -4.79 -3.50 11.46
C ALA A 11 -5.93 -4.23 10.74
N ASP A 12 -5.74 -5.49 10.36
CA ASP A 12 -6.75 -6.27 9.64
C ASP A 12 -8.12 -6.33 10.35
N ARG A 13 -8.13 -6.50 11.69
CA ARG A 13 -9.39 -6.50 12.46
C ARG A 13 -10.03 -5.12 12.56
N VAL A 14 -9.24 -4.06 12.75
CA VAL A 14 -9.75 -2.67 12.71
C VAL A 14 -10.47 -2.42 11.38
N LEU A 15 -9.93 -2.94 10.28
CA LEU A 15 -10.54 -2.79 8.96
C LEU A 15 -11.77 -3.63 8.76
N GLN A 16 -11.80 -4.84 9.30
CA GLN A 16 -13.00 -5.66 9.28
C GLN A 16 -14.16 -4.95 9.98
N ILE A 17 -13.90 -4.30 11.12
CA ILE A 17 -14.91 -3.52 11.86
C ILE A 17 -15.39 -2.31 11.04
N VAL A 18 -14.44 -1.53 10.51
CA VAL A 18 -14.74 -0.31 9.75
C VAL A 18 -15.46 -0.61 8.44
N ASN A 19 -15.03 -1.63 7.68
CA ASN A 19 -15.67 -2.02 6.42
C ASN A 19 -17.09 -2.59 6.63
N GLY A 20 -17.38 -3.11 7.83
CA GLY A 20 -18.73 -3.52 8.22
C GLY A 20 -19.66 -2.34 8.52
N LYS A 21 -19.17 -1.10 8.45
CA LYS A 21 -19.89 0.13 8.75
C LYS A 21 -19.77 1.15 7.62
N SER A 22 -20.70 2.09 7.56
CA SER A 22 -20.59 3.28 6.70
C SER A 22 -19.73 4.39 7.32
N SER A 23 -18.82 4.07 8.24
CA SER A 23 -18.03 5.03 9.02
C SER A 23 -16.59 4.55 9.19
N THR A 24 -15.63 5.48 9.20
CA THR A 24 -14.20 5.24 9.44
C THR A 24 -13.83 5.09 10.92
N GLY A 25 -14.83 5.15 11.81
CA GLY A 25 -14.68 5.05 13.25
C GLY A 25 -14.89 3.64 13.82
N PHE A 26 -14.15 3.31 14.87
CA PHE A 26 -14.31 2.09 15.66
C PHE A 26 -14.00 2.35 17.14
N SER A 27 -14.52 1.52 18.04
CA SER A 27 -14.14 1.54 19.45
C SER A 27 -13.17 0.42 19.79
N ILE A 28 -12.41 0.61 20.87
CA ILE A 28 -11.51 -0.41 21.39
C ILE A 28 -12.25 -1.68 21.85
N ASP A 29 -13.50 -1.54 22.31
CA ASP A 29 -14.32 -2.68 22.74
C ASP A 29 -14.70 -3.57 21.57
N GLU A 30 -14.96 -2.98 20.40
CA GLU A 30 -15.18 -3.73 19.17
C GLU A 30 -13.95 -4.53 18.76
N LEU A 31 -12.76 -3.99 18.99
CA LEU A 31 -11.52 -4.70 18.73
C LEU A 31 -11.24 -5.78 19.78
N TYR A 32 -11.63 -5.56 21.04
CA TYR A 32 -11.55 -6.57 22.09
C TYR A 32 -12.47 -7.76 21.87
N ALA A 33 -13.54 -7.63 21.08
CA ALA A 33 -14.36 -8.77 20.67
C ALA A 33 -13.55 -9.83 19.90
N TYR A 34 -12.42 -9.44 19.29
CA TYR A 34 -11.49 -10.34 18.60
C TYR A 34 -10.32 -10.82 19.47
N ALA A 35 -10.34 -10.62 20.79
CA ALA A 35 -9.23 -10.98 21.67
C ALA A 35 -8.89 -12.48 21.63
N GLU A 36 -9.89 -13.35 21.47
CA GLU A 36 -9.68 -14.80 21.37
C GLU A 36 -8.95 -15.17 20.07
N ASP A 37 -9.34 -14.59 18.93
CA ASP A 37 -8.63 -14.74 17.65
C ASP A 37 -7.15 -14.35 17.78
N PHE A 38 -6.88 -13.22 18.44
CA PHE A 38 -5.50 -12.78 18.66
C PHE A 38 -4.73 -13.70 19.59
N SER A 39 -5.38 -14.27 20.60
CA SER A 39 -4.77 -15.27 21.48
C SER A 39 -4.38 -16.51 20.69
N ASN A 40 -5.24 -16.98 19.79
CA ASN A 40 -4.97 -18.14 18.93
C ASN A 40 -3.85 -17.87 17.92
N LEU A 41 -3.79 -16.66 17.37
CA LEU A 41 -2.73 -16.23 16.45
C LEU A 41 -1.38 -16.00 17.16
N PHE A 42 -1.41 -15.58 18.43
CA PHE A 42 -0.23 -15.25 19.22
C PHE A 42 -0.22 -15.97 20.58
N PRO A 43 -0.16 -17.32 20.61
CA PRO A 43 -0.41 -18.12 21.81
C PRO A 43 0.64 -17.92 22.91
N ARG A 44 1.81 -17.36 22.59
CA ARG A 44 2.86 -17.04 23.57
C ARG A 44 2.57 -15.78 24.39
N ASN A 45 1.60 -14.96 24.01
CA ASN A 45 1.31 -13.70 24.68
C ASN A 45 0.07 -13.81 25.56
N ARG A 46 0.24 -13.67 26.88
CA ARG A 46 -0.85 -13.73 27.87
C ARG A 46 -1.58 -12.40 28.07
N HIS A 47 -1.08 -11.32 27.46
CA HIS A 47 -1.57 -9.95 27.65
C HIS A 47 -2.08 -9.35 26.32
N VAL A 48 -3.11 -9.99 25.76
CA VAL A 48 -3.66 -9.64 24.43
C VAL A 48 -4.22 -8.21 24.41
N LYS A 49 -5.05 -7.84 25.41
CA LYS A 49 -5.70 -6.52 25.46
C LYS A 49 -4.68 -5.39 25.64
N GLU A 50 -3.63 -5.61 26.45
CA GLU A 50 -2.51 -4.69 26.60
C GLU A 50 -1.77 -4.52 25.27
N LYS A 51 -1.52 -5.63 24.56
CA LYS A 51 -0.84 -5.60 23.28
C LYS A 51 -1.65 -4.86 22.22
N ILE A 52 -2.98 -5.03 22.21
CA ILE A 52 -3.90 -4.29 21.38
C ILE A 52 -3.75 -2.79 21.62
N ARG A 53 -3.83 -2.35 22.88
CA ARG A 53 -3.63 -0.94 23.26
C ARG A 53 -2.28 -0.40 22.78
N GLN A 54 -1.19 -1.14 23.00
CA GLN A 54 0.16 -0.74 22.57
C GLN A 54 0.29 -0.58 21.06
N VAL A 55 -0.41 -1.40 20.28
CA VAL A 55 -0.37 -1.32 18.81
C VAL A 55 -1.25 -0.19 18.30
N LEU A 56 -2.45 0.01 18.88
CA LEU A 56 -3.29 1.17 18.55
C LEU A 56 -2.59 2.50 18.85
N GLN A 57 -1.87 2.59 19.97
CA GLN A 57 -1.03 3.74 20.30
C GLN A 57 0.03 3.97 19.23
N ARG A 58 0.77 2.92 18.84
CA ARG A 58 1.75 3.03 17.75
C ARG A 58 1.13 3.47 16.43
N LEU A 59 -0.01 2.90 16.04
CA LEU A 59 -0.71 3.29 14.81
C LEU A 59 -1.19 4.74 14.86
N ARG A 60 -1.60 5.23 16.03
CA ARG A 60 -1.94 6.65 16.25
C ARG A 60 -0.72 7.55 16.14
N ASP A 61 0.38 7.19 16.81
CA ASP A 61 1.61 7.98 16.85
C ASP A 61 2.28 8.03 15.46
N GLU A 62 2.08 7.00 14.64
CA GLU A 62 2.47 6.96 13.22
C GLU A 62 1.49 7.69 12.29
N GLY A 63 0.42 8.26 12.83
CA GLY A 63 -0.54 9.08 12.10
C GLY A 63 -1.60 8.30 11.32
N PHE A 64 -1.75 6.99 11.52
CA PHE A 64 -2.80 6.18 10.86
C PHE A 64 -4.15 6.24 11.58
N LEU A 65 -4.15 6.54 12.87
CA LEU A 65 -5.36 6.63 13.69
C LEU A 65 -5.46 8.01 14.32
N ARG A 66 -6.69 8.53 14.41
CA ARG A 66 -7.04 9.63 15.32
C ARG A 66 -7.77 9.04 16.51
N PHE A 67 -7.38 9.45 17.71
CA PHE A 67 -8.07 9.08 18.95
C PHE A 67 -9.02 10.20 19.34
N HIS A 68 -10.29 9.86 19.58
CA HIS A 68 -11.36 10.82 19.88
C HIS A 68 -11.74 10.85 21.36
N GLY A 69 -11.09 10.06 22.21
CA GLY A 69 -11.46 9.90 23.62
C GLY A 69 -12.38 8.70 23.86
N GLY A 70 -12.51 8.27 25.12
CA GLY A 70 -13.44 7.21 25.52
C GLY A 70 -13.20 5.83 24.91
N GLY A 71 -12.00 5.57 24.36
CA GLY A 71 -11.71 4.32 23.65
C GLY A 71 -12.12 4.35 22.16
N SER A 72 -12.55 5.49 21.64
CA SER A 72 -12.94 5.66 20.24
C SER A 72 -11.79 6.13 19.36
N TYR A 73 -11.68 5.53 18.19
CA TYR A 73 -10.67 5.83 17.18
C TYR A 73 -11.34 6.04 15.82
N SER A 74 -10.68 6.78 14.94
CA SER A 74 -10.99 6.76 13.51
C SER A 74 -9.72 6.60 12.69
N LEU A 75 -9.87 6.07 11.49
CA LEU A 75 -8.75 6.01 10.55
C LEU A 75 -8.44 7.41 10.03
N ASN A 76 -7.16 7.74 10.01
CA ASN A 76 -6.64 8.97 9.42
C ASN A 76 -6.29 8.70 7.96
N LEU A 77 -7.27 8.88 7.08
CA LEU A 77 -7.13 8.67 5.63
C LEU A 77 -6.25 9.73 4.94
N ALA A 78 -5.75 10.74 5.68
CA ALA A 78 -4.88 11.80 5.17
C ALA A 78 -3.51 11.31 4.65
N ASN A 79 -3.18 10.02 4.81
CA ASN A 79 -1.99 9.41 4.19
C ASN A 79 -2.23 8.90 2.76
N GLN A 80 -3.41 9.11 2.17
CA GLN A 80 -3.72 8.54 0.87
C GLN A 80 -3.44 9.43 -0.34
N GLU A 81 -3.47 10.76 -0.24
CA GLU A 81 -3.22 11.64 -1.38
C GLU A 81 -2.66 12.96 -0.82
N LEU A 82 -1.37 13.23 -1.01
CA LEU A 82 -0.92 14.62 -1.15
C LEU A 82 -1.36 15.08 -2.55
N GLU A 83 -2.66 15.10 -2.81
CA GLU A 83 -3.21 16.15 -3.66
C GLU A 83 -3.51 17.27 -2.67
N GLY A 84 -2.66 18.30 -2.70
CA GLY A 84 -2.77 19.44 -1.81
C GLY A 84 -4.20 19.97 -1.79
N ASP A 85 -4.63 20.47 -0.64
CA ASP A 85 -5.85 21.26 -0.56
C ASP A 85 -5.86 22.22 -1.76
N PRO A 86 -6.94 22.26 -2.57
CA PRO A 86 -7.05 23.26 -3.61
C PRO A 86 -7.04 24.60 -2.88
N VAL A 87 -5.88 25.28 -2.90
CA VAL A 87 -5.83 26.69 -2.56
C VAL A 87 -6.72 27.33 -3.61
N PRO A 88 -7.86 27.94 -3.23
CA PRO A 88 -8.66 28.65 -4.20
C PRO A 88 -7.83 29.86 -4.59
N LEU A 89 -7.03 29.74 -5.66
CA LEU A 89 -6.61 30.90 -6.41
C LEU A 89 -7.90 31.42 -7.01
N ASN A 90 -8.38 32.54 -6.49
CA ASN A 90 -9.49 33.28 -7.06
C ASN A 90 -9.05 33.83 -8.43
N VAL A 91 -9.05 32.98 -9.44
CA VAL A 91 -8.81 33.34 -10.83
C VAL A 91 -10.19 33.57 -11.43
N GLN A 92 -10.58 34.84 -11.56
CA GLN A 92 -11.84 35.21 -12.19
C GLN A 92 -11.90 34.65 -13.62
N GLY A 93 -12.96 33.91 -13.93
CA GLY A 93 -13.26 33.44 -15.30
C GLY A 93 -12.90 31.98 -15.63
N VAL A 94 -12.48 31.17 -14.65
CA VAL A 94 -12.22 29.72 -14.87
C VAL A 94 -13.37 28.90 -14.27
N GLU A 95 -14.15 28.23 -15.12
CA GLU A 95 -15.09 27.19 -14.65
C GLU A 95 -14.31 25.95 -14.22
N PHE A 96 -14.34 25.63 -12.92
CA PHE A 96 -13.79 24.39 -12.42
C PHE A 96 -14.78 23.24 -12.68
N PRO A 97 -14.36 22.11 -13.25
CA PRO A 97 -15.23 20.96 -13.41
C PRO A 97 -15.74 20.52 -12.04
N GLY A 98 -17.06 20.40 -11.90
CA GLY A 98 -17.70 20.08 -10.63
C GLY A 98 -17.14 18.80 -10.01
N THR A 99 -16.63 18.90 -8.78
CA THR A 99 -16.09 17.78 -8.04
C THR A 99 -17.20 16.80 -7.71
N LYS A 100 -17.31 15.69 -8.45
CA LYS A 100 -18.11 14.54 -7.99
C LYS A 100 -17.35 13.90 -6.84
N GLN A 101 -17.92 13.94 -5.63
CA GLN A 101 -17.46 13.07 -4.54
C GLN A 101 -17.68 11.61 -4.96
N VAL A 102 -16.63 10.98 -5.48
CA VAL A 102 -16.63 9.54 -5.70
C VAL A 102 -16.24 8.92 -4.37
N VAL A 103 -17.20 8.29 -3.68
CA VAL A 103 -16.89 7.38 -2.57
C VAL A 103 -16.19 6.17 -3.20
N ARG A 104 -14.87 6.25 -3.36
CA ARG A 104 -14.06 5.07 -3.70
C ARG A 104 -14.18 4.11 -2.53
N ASN A 105 -14.47 2.84 -2.80
CA ASN A 105 -14.34 1.76 -1.84
C ASN A 105 -12.86 1.65 -1.42
N ILE A 106 -12.44 2.46 -0.46
CA ILE A 106 -11.07 2.46 0.06
C ILE A 106 -10.87 1.15 0.83
N ARG A 107 -10.16 0.20 0.23
CA ARG A 107 -9.61 -0.95 0.96
C ARG A 107 -8.45 -0.46 1.81
N LEU A 108 -8.75 -0.08 3.05
CA LEU A 108 -7.77 0.41 4.02
C LEU A 108 -6.62 -0.57 4.37
N ARG A 109 -6.73 -1.85 4.00
CA ARG A 109 -5.69 -2.86 4.26
C ARG A 109 -4.48 -2.58 3.39
N SER A 110 -4.79 -2.25 2.14
CA SER A 110 -3.85 -1.89 1.11
C SER A 110 -3.15 -0.57 1.45
N THR A 111 -3.81 0.33 2.17
CA THR A 111 -3.21 1.59 2.61
C THR A 111 -2.23 1.39 3.77
N LEU A 112 -2.57 0.59 4.79
CA LEU A 112 -1.66 0.38 5.93
C LEU A 112 -0.42 -0.44 5.57
N LEU A 113 -0.62 -1.52 4.82
CA LEU A 113 0.48 -2.37 4.39
C LEU A 113 1.39 -1.64 3.39
N GLY A 114 0.81 -0.93 2.43
CA GLY A 114 1.54 -0.11 1.48
C GLY A 114 2.38 0.98 2.17
N VAL A 115 1.80 1.70 3.14
CA VAL A 115 2.54 2.74 3.88
C VAL A 115 3.68 2.15 4.73
N GLU A 116 3.45 1.00 5.40
CA GLU A 116 4.51 0.35 6.19
C GLU A 116 5.70 -0.08 5.31
N ILE A 117 5.42 -0.70 4.16
CA ILE A 117 6.49 -1.15 3.24
C ILE A 117 7.23 0.07 2.68
N LYS A 118 6.51 1.11 2.24
CA LYS A 118 7.09 2.39 1.80
C LYS A 118 8.03 2.99 2.84
N ARG A 119 7.60 3.05 4.10
CA ARG A 119 8.41 3.55 5.23
C ARG A 119 9.68 2.74 5.43
N ARG A 120 9.62 1.41 5.38
CA ARG A 120 10.82 0.55 5.54
C ARG A 120 11.83 0.70 4.39
N TYR A 121 11.38 1.07 3.21
CA TYR A 121 12.24 1.47 2.09
C TYR A 121 12.68 2.94 2.14
N ASN A 122 12.32 3.68 3.18
CA ASN A 122 12.53 5.12 3.30
C ASN A 122 11.99 5.91 2.09
N ASN A 123 10.87 5.44 1.51
CA ASN A 123 10.28 5.97 0.28
C ASN A 123 11.27 6.03 -0.91
N ASN A 124 12.25 5.12 -0.96
CA ASN A 124 13.13 4.97 -2.12
C ASN A 124 12.57 3.95 -3.10
N CYS A 125 12.55 4.31 -4.38
CA CYS A 125 12.16 3.40 -5.45
C CYS A 125 13.08 2.17 -5.49
N GLN A 126 12.51 0.96 -5.46
CA GLN A 126 13.25 -0.29 -5.56
C GLN A 126 13.86 -0.52 -6.96
N VAL A 127 13.42 0.20 -7.99
CA VAL A 127 14.04 0.18 -9.33
C VAL A 127 15.20 1.17 -9.37
N CYS A 128 14.96 2.48 -9.39
CA CYS A 128 16.04 3.45 -9.64
C CYS A 128 16.82 3.87 -8.39
N ARG A 129 16.29 3.65 -7.17
CA ARG A 129 16.84 4.14 -5.90
C ARG A 129 16.97 5.66 -5.79
N VAL A 130 16.39 6.40 -6.73
CA VAL A 130 16.33 7.87 -6.68
C VAL A 130 15.15 8.26 -5.77
N PRO A 131 15.40 8.98 -4.66
CA PRO A 131 14.33 9.53 -3.84
C PRO A 131 13.62 10.66 -4.59
N VAL A 132 12.31 10.78 -4.40
CA VAL A 132 11.55 11.97 -4.83
C VAL A 132 11.43 12.90 -3.62
N PRO A 133 12.24 13.98 -3.52
CA PRO A 133 12.20 14.87 -2.37
C PRO A 133 10.92 15.68 -2.33
N LEU A 134 10.37 15.82 -1.12
CA LEU A 134 9.31 16.73 -0.77
C LEU A 134 9.88 17.82 0.18
N TRP A 135 8.99 18.48 0.90
CA TRP A 135 9.35 19.46 1.94
C TRP A 135 9.92 18.76 3.21
N LYS A 136 10.75 19.48 4.00
CA LYS A 136 11.29 19.03 5.32
C LYS A 136 12.03 17.69 5.31
N GLY A 137 12.73 17.36 4.23
CA GLY A 137 13.51 16.11 4.15
C GLY A 137 12.65 14.86 4.05
N GLN A 138 11.37 15.01 3.69
CA GLN A 138 10.48 13.90 3.38
C GLN A 138 10.70 13.44 1.93
N TYR A 139 10.41 12.17 1.67
CA TYR A 139 10.51 11.56 0.34
C TYR A 139 9.18 10.93 -0.07
N TYR A 140 8.90 10.92 -1.36
CA TYR A 140 7.69 10.35 -1.94
C TYR A 140 7.95 9.05 -2.70
N ALA A 141 7.05 8.09 -2.51
CA ALA A 141 6.98 6.85 -3.27
C ALA A 141 5.56 6.28 -3.23
N GLU A 142 5.30 5.36 -4.15
CA GLU A 142 4.02 4.69 -4.36
C GLU A 142 4.21 3.18 -4.12
N ALA A 143 3.19 2.55 -3.53
CA ALA A 143 3.14 1.11 -3.34
C ALA A 143 2.40 0.50 -4.54
N HIS A 144 3.02 -0.47 -5.19
CA HIS A 144 2.51 -1.09 -6.41
C HIS A 144 2.29 -2.58 -6.18
N HIS A 145 1.11 -3.08 -6.52
CA HIS A 145 0.83 -4.52 -6.47
C HIS A 145 1.24 -5.18 -7.78
N LEU A 146 2.14 -6.18 -7.73
CA LEU A 146 2.56 -6.96 -8.90
C LEU A 146 1.38 -7.72 -9.53
N TRP A 147 0.52 -8.29 -8.70
CA TRP A 147 -0.80 -8.79 -9.08
C TRP A 147 -1.86 -7.77 -8.64
N PRO A 148 -2.49 -7.02 -9.58
CA PRO A 148 -3.40 -5.93 -9.24
C PRO A 148 -4.60 -6.38 -8.39
N LEU A 149 -5.00 -5.58 -7.39
CA LEU A 149 -6.11 -5.89 -6.48
C LEU A 149 -7.51 -5.77 -7.11
N GLY A 150 -7.64 -4.88 -8.09
CA GLY A 150 -8.91 -4.56 -8.73
C GLY A 150 -9.36 -5.60 -9.75
N SER A 151 -10.61 -5.49 -10.19
CA SER A 151 -11.07 -6.20 -11.38
C SER A 151 -10.19 -5.81 -12.58
N PRO A 152 -9.86 -6.76 -13.48
CA PRO A 152 -10.27 -8.16 -13.53
C PRO A 152 -9.34 -9.15 -12.80
N HIS A 153 -8.32 -8.67 -12.09
CA HIS A 153 -7.21 -9.50 -11.64
C HIS A 153 -7.39 -10.06 -10.22
N PHE A 154 -7.96 -9.30 -9.29
CA PHE A 154 -8.27 -9.74 -7.91
C PHE A 154 -7.08 -10.31 -7.12
N GLY A 155 -5.90 -9.71 -7.29
CA GLY A 155 -4.70 -10.06 -6.56
C GLY A 155 -4.82 -9.86 -5.04
N PRO A 156 -3.99 -10.56 -4.24
CA PRO A 156 -4.03 -10.47 -2.79
C PRO A 156 -3.26 -9.25 -2.27
N ASP A 157 -3.78 -8.64 -1.21
CA ASP A 157 -3.12 -7.53 -0.54
C ASP A 157 -2.17 -8.04 0.57
N VAL A 158 -0.95 -8.41 0.17
CA VAL A 158 0.08 -9.01 1.02
C VAL A 158 1.47 -8.46 0.67
N SER A 159 2.41 -8.49 1.62
CA SER A 159 3.72 -7.85 1.42
C SER A 159 4.47 -8.42 0.23
N GLY A 160 4.39 -9.74 0.01
CA GLY A 160 5.06 -10.38 -1.13
C GLY A 160 4.49 -10.00 -2.49
N ASN A 161 3.37 -9.27 -2.53
CA ASN A 161 2.75 -8.73 -3.75
C ASN A 161 3.05 -7.25 -3.96
N ILE A 162 3.73 -6.58 -3.03
CA ILE A 162 3.90 -5.12 -3.08
C ILE A 162 5.35 -4.76 -3.35
N ILE A 163 5.59 -3.78 -4.21
CA ILE A 163 6.88 -3.12 -4.38
C ILE A 163 6.73 -1.60 -4.21
N VAL A 164 7.83 -0.92 -3.87
CA VAL A 164 7.88 0.53 -3.66
C VAL A 164 8.54 1.18 -4.86
N LEU A 165 7.83 2.09 -5.53
CA LEU A 165 8.27 2.72 -6.78
C LEU A 165 8.18 4.25 -6.70
N CYS A 166 8.96 4.95 -7.53
CA CYS A 166 8.70 6.36 -7.80
C CYS A 166 7.57 6.48 -8.83
N PRO A 167 6.96 7.67 -9.01
CA PRO A 167 5.80 7.86 -9.90
C PRO A 167 6.03 7.38 -11.34
N ASN A 168 7.24 7.62 -11.85
CA ASN A 168 7.61 7.23 -13.20
C ASN A 168 7.65 5.71 -13.38
N HIS A 169 8.32 4.99 -12.48
CA HIS A 169 8.39 3.53 -12.56
C HIS A 169 7.04 2.91 -12.22
N HIS A 170 6.29 3.48 -11.29
CA HIS A 170 4.93 3.03 -11.00
C HIS A 170 4.06 3.03 -12.25
N SER A 171 4.04 4.17 -12.95
CA SER A 171 3.33 4.33 -14.23
C SER A 171 3.78 3.31 -15.29
N MET A 172 5.06 2.97 -15.33
CA MET A 172 5.60 1.97 -16.27
C MET A 172 5.13 0.54 -15.96
N PHE A 173 5.06 0.17 -14.67
CA PHE A 173 4.54 -1.15 -14.26
C PHE A 173 3.04 -1.27 -14.48
N ASP A 174 2.27 -0.22 -14.15
CA ASP A 174 0.82 -0.15 -14.38
C ASP A 174 0.47 -0.34 -15.85
N ARG A 175 1.28 0.23 -16.75
CA ARG A 175 1.11 0.13 -18.20
C ARG A 175 1.75 -1.11 -18.81
N GLY A 176 2.33 -2.00 -18.01
CA GLY A 176 2.91 -3.24 -18.52
C GLY A 176 4.10 -3.06 -19.47
N VAL A 177 4.79 -1.90 -19.46
CA VAL A 177 5.99 -1.68 -20.27
C VAL A 177 7.27 -2.07 -19.54
N VAL A 178 7.17 -2.34 -18.24
CA VAL A 178 8.26 -2.82 -17.38
C VAL A 178 7.80 -4.07 -16.63
N THR A 179 8.72 -5.00 -16.38
CA THR A 179 8.48 -6.19 -15.57
C THR A 179 9.73 -6.60 -14.80
N ILE A 180 9.58 -7.55 -13.86
CA ILE A 180 10.67 -8.15 -13.09
C ILE A 180 10.69 -9.64 -13.42
N LEU A 181 11.82 -10.13 -13.92
CA LEU A 181 12.00 -11.55 -14.21
C LEU A 181 11.99 -12.37 -12.91
N PRO A 182 11.07 -13.34 -12.72
CA PRO A 182 10.84 -14.01 -11.44
C PRO A 182 12.07 -14.70 -10.84
N ASP A 183 12.97 -15.23 -11.67
CA ASP A 183 14.10 -16.05 -11.20
C ASP A 183 15.30 -15.22 -10.73
N LYS A 184 15.52 -14.06 -11.36
CA LYS A 184 16.76 -13.27 -11.20
C LYS A 184 16.51 -11.85 -10.67
N LEU A 185 15.23 -11.49 -10.46
CA LEU A 185 14.79 -10.15 -10.12
C LEU A 185 15.34 -9.07 -11.08
N LEU A 186 15.59 -9.44 -12.33
CA LEU A 186 16.05 -8.50 -13.35
C LEU A 186 14.87 -7.64 -13.82
N VAL A 187 15.04 -6.33 -13.77
CA VAL A 187 14.06 -5.37 -14.27
C VAL A 187 14.25 -5.23 -15.78
N ARG A 188 13.17 -5.46 -16.53
CA ARG A 188 13.15 -5.35 -17.99
C ARG A 188 12.15 -4.31 -18.42
N HIS A 189 12.49 -3.58 -19.48
CA HIS A 189 11.60 -2.70 -20.19
C HIS A 189 11.33 -3.32 -21.57
N ILE A 190 10.17 -3.08 -22.16
CA ILE A 190 9.78 -3.63 -23.46
C ILE A 190 10.68 -3.11 -24.60
N ILE A 191 11.06 -1.83 -24.51
CA ILE A 191 12.10 -1.21 -25.32
C ILE A 191 13.47 -1.55 -24.73
N GLU A 192 14.37 -2.12 -25.54
CA GLU A 192 15.75 -2.39 -25.15
C GLU A 192 16.52 -1.11 -24.82
N GLY A 193 17.48 -1.20 -23.90
CA GLY A 193 18.39 -0.09 -23.57
C GLY A 193 17.86 0.90 -22.52
N ILE A 194 16.55 0.94 -22.24
CA ILE A 194 15.99 1.79 -21.16
C ILE A 194 16.56 1.42 -19.79
N PHE A 195 16.75 0.12 -19.54
CA PHE A 195 17.50 -0.37 -18.39
C PHE A 195 18.75 -1.13 -18.84
N SER A 196 19.81 -1.01 -18.05
CA SER A 196 20.99 -1.89 -18.18
C SER A 196 20.56 -3.36 -18.13
N ARG A 197 21.23 -4.20 -18.94
CA ARG A 197 20.97 -5.66 -18.98
C ARG A 197 21.13 -6.35 -17.61
N ARG A 198 21.85 -5.72 -16.68
CA ARG A 198 22.09 -6.22 -15.32
C ARG A 198 21.25 -5.49 -14.27
N LYS A 199 20.27 -4.68 -14.67
CA LYS A 199 19.43 -3.95 -13.72
C LYS A 199 18.62 -4.94 -12.89
N THR A 200 18.93 -5.03 -11.61
CA THR A 200 18.16 -5.82 -10.64
C THR A 200 17.24 -4.91 -9.84
N LEU A 201 16.11 -5.46 -9.40
CA LEU A 201 15.30 -4.86 -8.37
C LEU A 201 16.10 -4.84 -7.06
N TYR A 202 16.14 -3.70 -6.39
CA TYR A 202 16.65 -3.64 -5.04
C TYR A 202 15.63 -4.24 -4.08
N LEU A 203 16.04 -5.29 -3.36
CA LEU A 203 15.20 -6.00 -2.41
C LEU A 203 15.95 -6.17 -1.10
N GLU A 204 15.33 -5.71 -0.01
CA GLU A 204 15.85 -5.96 1.33
C GLU A 204 15.60 -7.41 1.76
N SER A 205 16.46 -7.97 2.61
CA SER A 205 16.36 -9.36 3.07
C SER A 205 15.05 -9.70 3.78
N TRP A 206 14.42 -8.72 4.43
CA TRP A 206 13.13 -8.88 5.10
C TRP A 206 11.94 -8.88 4.12
N HIS A 207 12.12 -8.39 2.89
CA HIS A 207 11.05 -8.21 1.93
C HIS A 207 11.00 -9.37 0.95
N LEU A 208 10.24 -10.40 1.30
CA LEU A 208 10.12 -11.61 0.48
C LEU A 208 8.97 -11.47 -0.54
N LEU A 209 9.33 -11.21 -1.80
CA LEU A 209 8.38 -11.22 -2.91
C LEU A 209 7.97 -12.65 -3.27
N THR A 210 6.68 -12.84 -3.54
CA THR A 210 6.16 -14.15 -3.93
C THR A 210 6.38 -14.36 -5.43
N HIS A 211 7.10 -15.43 -5.78
CA HIS A 211 7.41 -15.79 -7.17
C HIS A 211 6.17 -15.76 -8.09
N ARG A 212 5.05 -16.36 -7.66
CA ARG A 212 3.80 -16.40 -8.44
C ARG A 212 3.27 -15.01 -8.82
N TYR A 213 3.51 -13.98 -8.02
CA TYR A 213 3.01 -12.62 -8.30
C TYR A 213 3.90 -11.90 -9.31
N LEU A 214 5.22 -12.14 -9.24
CA LEU A 214 6.17 -11.71 -10.28
C LEU A 214 5.83 -12.36 -11.61
N GLU A 215 5.59 -13.67 -11.61
CA GLU A 215 5.21 -14.43 -12.79
C GLU A 215 3.88 -13.95 -13.38
N TYR A 216 2.89 -13.67 -12.53
CA TYR A 216 1.62 -13.10 -12.99
C TYR A 216 1.82 -11.76 -13.70
N HIS A 217 2.57 -10.83 -13.10
CA HIS A 217 2.88 -9.54 -13.74
C HIS A 217 3.58 -9.76 -15.08
N HIS A 218 4.62 -10.60 -15.10
CA HIS A 218 5.43 -10.89 -16.28
C HIS A 218 4.65 -11.51 -17.44
N THR A 219 3.65 -12.34 -17.14
CA THR A 219 2.91 -13.10 -18.18
C THR A 219 1.57 -12.48 -18.55
N LYS A 220 0.94 -11.73 -17.64
CA LYS A 220 -0.44 -11.21 -17.81
C LYS A 220 -0.52 -9.70 -17.92
N ILE A 221 0.50 -8.96 -17.49
CA ILE A 221 0.50 -7.49 -17.52
C ILE A 221 1.57 -6.98 -18.47
N PHE A 222 2.76 -7.55 -18.44
CA PHE A 222 3.85 -7.12 -19.30
C PHE A 222 3.53 -7.39 -20.79
N GLY A 223 3.59 -6.35 -21.61
CA GLY A 223 3.39 -6.42 -23.06
C GLY A 223 1.94 -6.53 -23.54
N THR A 224 0.94 -6.60 -22.66
CA THR A 224 -0.47 -6.80 -23.08
C THR A 224 -1.12 -5.58 -23.71
N LEU A 225 -0.63 -4.36 -23.46
CA LEU A 225 -1.10 -3.16 -24.17
C LEU A 225 -0.66 -3.11 -25.64
N LEU A 226 0.35 -3.89 -26.05
CA LEU A 226 0.74 -3.98 -27.46
C LEU A 226 -0.17 -4.91 -28.26
N SER A 227 -0.76 -5.95 -27.65
CA SER A 227 -1.67 -6.84 -28.38
C SER A 227 -3.02 -6.18 -28.68
N ALA A 228 -3.47 -5.23 -27.86
CA ALA A 228 -4.77 -4.55 -28.05
C ALA A 228 -4.72 -3.32 -28.97
N ALA A 229 -3.53 -2.87 -29.39
CA ALA A 229 -3.35 -1.69 -30.24
C ALA A 229 -3.15 -2.03 -31.73
N TYR A 230 -3.15 -3.32 -32.08
CA TYR A 230 -2.97 -3.84 -33.45
C TYR A 230 -4.12 -4.75 -33.92
N ASP A 231 -5.22 -4.79 -33.17
CA ASP A 231 -6.53 -5.36 -33.57
C ASP A 231 -7.52 -4.20 -33.83
#